data_AF-A0A1I7RK33-F1
#
_entry.id   AF-A0A1I7RK33-F1
#
_cell.length_a   1.000
_cell.length_b   1.000
_cell.length_c   1.000
_cell.angle_alpha   90.00
_cell.angle_beta   90.00
_cell.angle_gamma   90.00
#
_symmetry.space_group_name_H-M   'P 1'
#
loop_
_entity.id
_entity.type
_entity.pdbx_description
1 polymer ?
#
loop_
_entity_poly.entity_id
_entity_poly.type
_entity_poly.pdbx_seq_one_letter_code
_entity_poly.pdbx_strand_id
1 'polypeptide(L)'
;MANATNAVTSNLPLNTNHKDFWGFPYEQNLSNPFSQYAFFLNGATISIMMTFFVGIDRLIGVSMPTTYRQLNYALYFSVIGTITGALCAYTLYLAWMHVYTPYGGEPVMCVIIDALGGEAQTFWFDLCITVNFLSVVIYTIVWITLKFKTGTSDAMKKVFKSLLVMMCFVFFGWMMNAFVRSILLPYCGIPVSQWFYYSDYFGLCANIASTSNIFILYTFSAEYRATFEKLLPFLARKKSGKFNSEPSKISPVPSKTAF
;
A
#
# COMPACT_ATOMS: atom_id res chain seq x y z
N MET A 1 -30.40 -5.22 37.61
CA MET A 1 -31.56 -4.96 36.74
C MET A 1 -31.86 -3.46 36.81
N ALA A 2 -31.38 -2.69 35.84
CA ALA A 2 -31.78 -1.31 35.57
C ALA A 2 -31.61 -1.10 34.06
N ASN A 3 -32.62 -0.48 33.45
CA ASN A 3 -33.03 -0.60 32.04
C ASN A 3 -31.98 -0.19 31.00
N ALA A 4 -31.72 -1.11 30.07
CA ALA A 4 -30.91 -0.93 28.85
C ALA A 4 -31.77 -0.59 27.62
N THR A 5 -32.79 0.27 27.77
CA THR A 5 -33.83 0.46 26.74
C THR A 5 -33.99 1.89 26.20
N ASN A 6 -33.13 2.84 26.58
CA ASN A 6 -33.33 4.26 26.23
C ASN A 6 -32.19 4.91 25.41
N ALA A 7 -31.31 4.15 24.76
CA ALA A 7 -30.22 4.70 23.93
C ALA A 7 -30.53 4.69 22.42
N VAL A 8 -31.79 4.49 22.03
CA VAL A 8 -32.27 4.62 20.64
C VAL A 8 -33.12 5.88 20.58
N THR A 9 -32.84 6.76 19.61
CA THR A 9 -33.49 8.06 19.33
C THR A 9 -32.87 9.32 19.94
N SER A 10 -31.63 9.64 19.52
CA SER A 10 -31.26 11.05 19.34
C SER A 10 -30.87 11.28 17.88
N ASN A 11 -31.89 11.50 17.05
CA ASN A 11 -31.77 12.05 15.70
C ASN A 11 -31.25 13.50 15.82
N LEU A 12 -29.94 13.67 15.94
CA LEU A 12 -29.29 14.94 15.66
C LEU A 12 -29.24 15.09 14.14
N PRO A 13 -29.83 16.14 13.55
CA PRO A 13 -29.69 16.40 12.12
C PRO A 13 -28.23 16.83 11.88
N LEU A 14 -27.36 15.88 11.53
CA LEU A 14 -26.03 16.18 11.04
C LEU A 14 -26.18 16.91 9.71
N ASN A 15 -25.68 18.15 9.67
CA ASN A 15 -25.78 19.07 8.55
C ASN A 15 -25.32 18.42 7.24
N THR A 16 -26.28 18.24 6.31
CA THR A 16 -26.13 17.60 4.98
C THR A 16 -25.15 18.29 4.02
N ASN A 17 -24.58 19.44 4.42
CA ASN A 17 -23.57 20.16 3.65
C ASN A 17 -22.13 19.73 3.93
N HIS A 18 -21.90 18.88 4.94
CA HIS A 18 -20.57 18.33 5.14
C HIS A 18 -20.28 17.26 4.07
N LYS A 19 -19.20 17.49 3.34
CA LYS A 19 -18.55 16.49 2.50
C LYS A 19 -17.42 15.86 3.29
N ASP A 20 -17.17 14.57 3.09
CA ASP A 20 -15.97 13.92 3.58
C ASP A 20 -14.72 14.53 2.91
N PHE A 21 -13.54 14.09 3.35
CA PHE A 21 -12.27 14.57 2.82
C PHE A 21 -12.13 14.40 1.30
N TRP A 22 -12.89 13.47 0.71
CA TRP A 22 -12.89 13.13 -0.72
C TRP A 22 -13.97 13.87 -1.51
N GLY A 23 -14.77 14.71 -0.85
CA GLY A 23 -15.82 15.50 -1.49
C GLY A 23 -17.15 14.75 -1.64
N PHE A 24 -17.29 13.56 -1.06
CA PHE A 24 -18.54 12.81 -1.00
C PHE A 24 -19.43 13.31 0.14
N PRO A 25 -20.71 13.61 -0.11
CA PRO A 25 -21.65 13.99 0.96
C PRO A 25 -21.84 12.85 1.98
N TYR A 26 -21.79 13.18 3.27
CA TYR A 26 -21.91 12.21 4.39
C TYR A 26 -23.26 11.46 4.41
N GLU A 27 -24.33 12.09 3.92
CA GLU A 27 -25.61 11.44 3.68
C GLU A 27 -25.84 11.29 2.17
N GLN A 28 -25.30 10.23 1.59
CA GLN A 28 -26.04 9.61 0.50
C GLN A 28 -26.66 8.33 1.06
N ASN A 29 -27.99 8.28 1.02
CA ASN A 29 -28.72 7.04 0.77
C ASN A 29 -28.21 6.49 -0.57
N LEU A 30 -26.99 5.93 -0.56
CA LEU A 30 -26.43 5.25 -1.70
C LEU A 30 -27.37 4.08 -1.94
N SER A 31 -28.01 4.09 -3.09
CA SER A 31 -28.88 3.01 -3.54
C SER A 31 -28.17 1.65 -3.63
N ASN A 32 -26.84 1.61 -3.43
CA ASN A 32 -26.03 0.44 -3.11
C ASN A 32 -24.70 0.85 -2.43
N PRO A 33 -24.61 0.98 -1.09
CA PRO A 33 -23.33 1.27 -0.41
C PRO A 33 -22.31 0.14 -0.66
N PHE A 34 -22.80 -1.09 -0.83
CA PHE A 34 -21.99 -2.29 -1.02
C PHE A 34 -20.96 -2.17 -2.16
N SER A 35 -21.36 -1.69 -3.35
CA SER A 35 -20.49 -1.78 -4.54
C SER A 35 -19.26 -0.86 -4.48
N GLN A 36 -19.39 0.35 -3.91
CA GLN A 36 -18.27 1.29 -3.79
C GLN A 36 -17.28 0.83 -2.72
N TYR A 37 -17.76 0.44 -1.53
CA TYR A 37 -16.89 -0.02 -0.46
C TYR A 37 -16.25 -1.37 -0.78
N ALA A 38 -16.98 -2.28 -1.45
CA ALA A 38 -16.42 -3.54 -1.93
C ALA A 38 -15.22 -3.33 -2.86
N PHE A 39 -15.28 -2.36 -3.78
CA PHE A 39 -14.16 -2.06 -4.67
C PHE A 39 -12.90 -1.64 -3.90
N PHE A 40 -13.02 -0.68 -2.99
CA PHE A 40 -11.88 -0.21 -2.20
C PHE A 40 -11.35 -1.27 -1.23
N LEU A 41 -12.23 -2.07 -0.62
CA LEU A 41 -11.87 -3.17 0.27
C LEU A 41 -11.07 -4.25 -0.45
N ASN A 42 -11.50 -4.64 -1.65
CA ASN A 42 -10.77 -5.59 -2.48
C ASN A 42 -9.47 -4.99 -2.99
N GLY A 43 -9.46 -3.72 -3.38
CA GLY A 43 -8.23 -3.02 -3.77
C GLY A 43 -7.17 -3.03 -2.67
N ALA A 44 -7.57 -2.74 -1.42
CA ALA A 44 -6.68 -2.81 -0.27
C ALA A 44 -6.17 -4.24 -0.02
N THR A 45 -7.07 -5.23 -0.07
CA THR A 45 -6.72 -6.65 0.12
C THR A 45 -5.72 -7.14 -0.93
N ILE A 46 -5.96 -6.85 -2.22
CA ILE A 46 -5.04 -7.18 -3.31
C ILE A 46 -3.68 -6.52 -3.09
N SER A 47 -3.66 -5.23 -2.73
CA SER A 47 -2.43 -4.47 -2.52
C SER A 47 -1.54 -5.09 -1.44
N ILE A 48 -2.13 -5.45 -0.29
CA ILE A 48 -1.40 -6.06 0.84
C ILE A 48 -0.88 -7.46 0.47
N MET A 49 -1.72 -8.28 -0.15
CA MET A 49 -1.33 -9.63 -0.57
C MET A 49 -0.22 -9.61 -1.62
N MET A 50 -0.35 -8.77 -2.64
CA MET A 50 0.67 -8.64 -3.69
C MET A 50 1.99 -8.15 -3.13
N THR A 51 1.95 -7.19 -2.20
CA THR A 51 3.17 -6.69 -1.53
C THR A 51 3.91 -7.79 -0.78
N PHE A 52 3.16 -8.66 -0.08
CA PHE A 52 3.69 -9.82 0.62
C PHE A 52 4.28 -10.85 -0.34
N PHE A 53 3.56 -11.22 -1.41
CA PHE A 53 4.05 -12.17 -2.42
C PHE A 53 5.27 -11.65 -3.18
N VAL A 54 5.36 -10.36 -3.47
CA VAL A 54 6.58 -9.74 -4.04
C VAL A 54 7.76 -9.87 -3.06
N GLY A 55 7.51 -9.79 -1.74
CA GLY A 55 8.52 -10.09 -0.73
C GLY A 55 9.02 -11.54 -0.80
N ILE A 56 8.10 -12.50 -0.92
CA ILE A 56 8.42 -13.93 -1.07
C ILE A 56 9.21 -14.18 -2.36
N ASP A 57 8.76 -13.63 -3.49
CA ASP A 57 9.45 -13.75 -4.78
C ASP A 57 10.91 -13.30 -4.68
N ARG A 58 11.14 -12.15 -4.05
CA ARG A 58 12.48 -11.62 -3.76
C ARG A 58 13.30 -12.54 -2.87
N LEU A 59 12.70 -13.14 -1.85
CA LEU A 59 13.36 -14.10 -0.96
C LEU A 59 13.79 -15.36 -1.71
N ILE A 60 12.93 -15.92 -2.54
CA ILE A 60 13.24 -17.12 -3.35
C ILE A 60 14.36 -16.78 -4.35
N GLY A 61 14.24 -15.66 -5.08
CA GLY A 61 15.24 -15.24 -6.06
C GLY A 61 16.64 -15.02 -5.48
N VAL A 62 16.73 -14.43 -4.27
CA VAL A 62 18.03 -14.17 -3.62
C VAL A 62 18.59 -15.43 -2.94
N SER A 63 17.74 -16.23 -2.29
CA SER A 63 18.17 -17.40 -1.51
C SER A 63 18.51 -18.59 -2.40
N MET A 64 17.72 -18.86 -3.44
CA MET A 64 17.84 -20.04 -4.30
C MET A 64 17.73 -19.68 -5.78
N PRO A 65 18.74 -19.02 -6.37
CA PRO A 65 18.68 -18.54 -7.76
C PRO A 65 18.54 -19.67 -8.79
N THR A 66 19.13 -20.84 -8.53
CA THR A 66 19.06 -22.00 -9.43
C THR A 66 17.65 -22.59 -9.49
N THR A 67 17.01 -22.76 -8.33
CA THR A 67 15.63 -23.24 -8.22
C THR A 67 14.65 -22.23 -8.82
N TYR A 68 14.87 -20.92 -8.58
CA TYR A 68 14.05 -19.86 -9.16
C TYR A 68 14.04 -19.91 -10.70
N ARG A 69 15.19 -20.21 -11.33
CA ARG A 69 15.29 -20.30 -12.80
C ARG A 69 14.53 -21.49 -13.39
N GLN A 70 14.36 -22.57 -12.63
CA GLN A 70 13.66 -23.78 -13.07
C GLN A 70 12.16 -23.76 -12.72
N LEU A 71 11.69 -22.71 -12.05
CA LEU A 71 10.31 -22.59 -11.62
C LEU A 71 9.39 -22.34 -12.83
N ASN A 72 8.26 -23.05 -12.87
CA ASN A 72 7.22 -22.77 -13.85
C ASN A 72 6.45 -21.50 -13.42
N TYR A 73 6.79 -20.37 -14.03
CA TYR A 73 6.18 -19.07 -13.74
C TYR A 73 4.66 -19.07 -13.89
N ALA A 74 4.10 -19.81 -14.86
CA ALA A 74 2.65 -19.85 -15.08
C ALA A 74 1.92 -20.48 -13.89
N LEU A 75 2.45 -21.60 -13.36
CA LEU A 75 1.88 -22.23 -12.16
C LEU A 75 2.10 -21.36 -10.92
N TYR A 76 3.27 -20.76 -10.76
CA TYR A 76 3.58 -19.90 -9.62
C TYR A 76 2.63 -18.69 -9.52
N PHE A 77 2.46 -17.94 -10.62
CA PHE A 77 1.54 -16.80 -10.64
C PHE A 77 0.08 -17.23 -10.55
N SER A 78 -0.29 -18.39 -11.09
CA SER A 78 -1.64 -18.95 -10.94
C SER A 78 -1.97 -19.27 -9.47
N VAL A 79 -1.03 -19.85 -8.72
CA VAL A 79 -1.21 -20.13 -7.29
C VAL A 79 -1.36 -18.83 -6.49
N ILE A 80 -0.49 -17.85 -6.72
CA ILE A 80 -0.57 -16.52 -6.06
C ILE A 80 -1.92 -15.84 -6.38
N GLY A 81 -2.31 -15.86 -7.64
CA GLY A 81 -3.58 -15.30 -8.10
C GLY A 81 -4.78 -16.00 -7.48
N THR A 82 -4.74 -17.33 -7.36
CA THR A 82 -5.81 -18.13 -6.75
C THR A 82 -5.95 -17.83 -5.25
N ILE A 83 -4.84 -17.76 -4.51
CA ILE A 83 -4.85 -17.43 -3.07
C ILE A 83 -5.39 -16.02 -2.85
N THR A 84 -4.89 -15.04 -3.63
CA THR A 84 -5.36 -13.65 -3.54
C THR A 84 -6.83 -13.55 -3.92
N GLY A 85 -7.25 -14.20 -4.99
CA GLY A 85 -8.64 -14.24 -5.44
C GLY A 85 -9.58 -14.88 -4.43
N ALA A 86 -9.17 -15.96 -3.77
CA ALA A 86 -9.93 -16.62 -2.72
C ALA A 86 -10.12 -15.70 -1.49
N LEU A 87 -9.08 -14.98 -1.08
CA LEU A 87 -9.17 -13.99 0.00
C LEU A 87 -10.09 -12.82 -0.38
N CYS A 88 -9.98 -12.29 -1.60
CA CYS A 88 -10.89 -11.27 -2.12
C CYS A 88 -12.34 -11.74 -2.10
N ALA A 89 -12.61 -12.95 -2.62
CA ALA A 89 -13.94 -13.55 -2.60
C ALA A 89 -14.47 -13.73 -1.17
N TYR A 90 -13.61 -14.11 -0.22
CA TYR A 90 -13.98 -14.21 1.19
C TYR A 90 -14.33 -12.84 1.80
N THR A 91 -13.55 -11.79 1.52
CA THR A 91 -13.87 -10.43 1.99
C THR A 91 -15.17 -9.89 1.37
N LEU A 92 -15.43 -10.19 0.09
CA LEU A 92 -16.69 -9.86 -0.58
C LEU A 92 -17.87 -10.60 0.05
N TYR A 93 -17.68 -11.88 0.36
CA TYR A 93 -18.71 -12.67 1.04
C TYR A 93 -19.05 -12.09 2.41
N LEU A 94 -18.05 -11.71 3.21
CA LEU A 94 -18.28 -11.07 4.51
C LEU A 94 -19.01 -9.74 4.37
N ALA A 95 -18.59 -8.89 3.44
CA ALA A 95 -19.25 -7.61 3.17
C ALA A 95 -20.70 -7.81 2.68
N TRP A 96 -20.94 -8.86 1.87
CA TRP A 96 -22.27 -9.19 1.36
C TRP A 96 -23.19 -9.66 2.49
N MET A 97 -22.67 -10.49 3.39
CA MET A 97 -23.40 -10.94 4.59
C MET A 97 -23.78 -9.78 5.51
N HIS A 98 -22.94 -8.74 5.60
CA HIS A 98 -23.23 -7.55 6.41
C HIS A 98 -24.50 -6.82 5.94
N VAL A 99 -24.77 -6.77 4.63
CA VAL A 99 -25.97 -6.13 4.05
C VAL A 99 -27.28 -6.75 4.55
N TYR A 100 -27.28 -8.06 4.83
CA TYR A 100 -28.46 -8.78 5.33
C TYR A 100 -28.61 -8.74 6.85
N THR A 101 -27.67 -8.10 7.56
CA THR A 101 -27.78 -7.93 9.02
C THR A 101 -28.76 -6.79 9.35
N PRO A 102 -29.29 -6.74 10.58
CA PRO A 102 -30.17 -5.64 11.03
C PRO A 102 -29.54 -4.25 10.89
N TYR A 103 -28.21 -4.18 10.86
CA TYR A 103 -27.42 -2.95 10.74
C TYR A 103 -27.07 -2.60 9.28
N GLY A 104 -27.44 -3.44 8.30
CA GLY A 104 -27.09 -3.23 6.89
C GLY A 104 -27.81 -2.05 6.22
N GLY A 105 -28.87 -1.53 6.85
CA GLY A 105 -29.58 -0.32 6.42
C GLY A 105 -29.17 0.95 7.15
N GLU A 106 -28.25 0.87 8.12
CA GLU A 106 -27.75 2.05 8.81
C GLU A 106 -26.77 2.82 7.90
N PRO A 107 -26.75 4.17 7.97
CA PRO A 107 -25.78 4.95 7.22
C PRO A 107 -24.36 4.55 7.65
N VAL A 108 -23.61 3.95 6.73
CA VAL A 108 -22.21 3.61 6.94
C VAL A 108 -21.37 4.88 6.79
N MET A 109 -20.44 5.07 7.73
CA MET A 109 -19.46 6.15 7.62
C MET A 109 -18.54 5.86 6.41
N CYS A 110 -17.92 6.88 5.82
CA CYS A 110 -17.04 6.75 4.65
C CYS A 110 -15.68 6.06 4.96
N VAL A 111 -15.71 4.97 5.74
CA VAL A 111 -14.56 4.14 6.09
C VAL A 111 -14.71 2.78 5.41
N ILE A 112 -13.67 2.37 4.68
CA ILE A 112 -13.66 1.13 3.87
C ILE A 112 -14.01 -0.12 4.70
N ILE A 113 -13.59 -0.16 5.97
CA ILE A 113 -13.78 -1.32 6.85
C ILE A 113 -15.19 -1.43 7.45
N ASP A 114 -15.95 -0.34 7.49
CA ASP A 114 -17.29 -0.35 8.06
C ASP A 114 -18.26 -1.19 7.20
N ALA A 115 -17.91 -1.45 5.94
CA ALA A 115 -18.65 -2.35 5.06
C ALA A 115 -18.63 -3.83 5.49
N LEU A 116 -17.71 -4.25 6.37
CA LEU A 116 -17.66 -5.62 6.90
C LEU A 116 -18.53 -5.80 8.15
N GLY A 117 -18.75 -4.73 8.91
CA GLY A 117 -19.50 -4.73 10.16
C GLY A 117 -18.88 -5.53 11.31
N GLY A 118 -19.16 -5.12 12.55
CA GLY A 118 -18.94 -5.91 13.77
C GLY A 118 -17.55 -6.54 13.88
N GLU A 119 -17.48 -7.83 14.22
CA GLU A 119 -16.24 -8.60 14.38
C GLU A 119 -15.45 -8.80 13.07
N ALA A 120 -16.13 -8.82 11.92
CA ALA A 120 -15.48 -9.04 10.63
C ALA A 120 -14.55 -7.87 10.26
N GLN A 121 -14.88 -6.65 10.69
CA GLN A 121 -14.02 -5.47 10.54
C GLN A 121 -12.69 -5.66 11.29
N THR A 122 -12.74 -6.19 12.52
CA THR A 122 -11.58 -6.38 13.40
C THR A 122 -10.70 -7.48 12.85
N PHE A 123 -11.31 -8.61 12.45
CA PHE A 123 -10.59 -9.70 11.81
C PHE A 123 -9.83 -9.26 10.55
N TRP A 124 -10.47 -8.50 9.66
CA TRP A 124 -9.81 -8.01 8.44
C TRP A 124 -8.67 -7.05 8.76
N PHE A 125 -8.86 -6.17 9.75
CA PHE A 125 -7.85 -5.24 10.20
C PHE A 125 -6.63 -5.95 10.81
N ASP A 126 -6.85 -6.94 11.67
CA ASP A 126 -5.80 -7.76 12.27
C ASP A 126 -5.03 -8.57 11.22
N LEU A 127 -5.74 -9.09 10.22
CA LEU A 127 -5.12 -9.75 9.06
C LEU A 127 -4.21 -8.78 8.30
N CYS A 128 -4.66 -7.54 8.09
CA CYS A 128 -3.85 -6.51 7.42
C CYS A 128 -2.57 -6.19 8.21
N ILE A 129 -2.66 -6.01 9.52
CA ILE A 129 -1.48 -5.76 10.37
C ILE A 129 -0.53 -6.96 10.31
N THR A 130 -1.06 -8.16 10.47
CA THR A 130 -0.26 -9.40 10.48
C THR A 130 0.51 -9.57 9.18
N VAL A 131 -0.14 -9.38 8.03
CA VAL A 131 0.52 -9.53 6.72
C VAL A 131 1.54 -8.41 6.46
N ASN A 132 1.26 -7.18 6.88
CA ASN A 132 2.23 -6.09 6.80
C ASN A 132 3.46 -6.38 7.69
N PHE A 133 3.26 -6.88 8.90
CA PHE A 133 4.35 -7.29 9.78
C PHE A 133 5.20 -8.40 9.16
N LEU A 134 4.56 -9.47 8.66
CA LEU A 134 5.26 -10.56 7.97
C LEU A 134 6.02 -10.06 6.74
N SER A 135 5.46 -9.10 6.00
CA SER A 135 6.15 -8.46 4.88
C SER A 135 7.45 -7.81 5.35
N VAL A 136 7.43 -6.98 6.40
CA VAL A 136 8.65 -6.35 6.95
C VAL A 136 9.70 -7.39 7.34
N VAL A 137 9.28 -8.49 7.97
CA VAL A 137 10.19 -9.60 8.33
C VAL A 137 10.85 -10.20 7.09
N ILE A 138 10.07 -10.55 6.06
CA ILE A 138 10.59 -11.11 4.81
C ILE A 138 11.57 -10.14 4.14
N TYR A 139 11.19 -8.86 4.01
CA TYR A 139 12.06 -7.85 3.42
C TYR A 139 13.36 -7.65 4.21
N THR A 140 13.31 -7.79 5.53
CA THR A 140 14.49 -7.72 6.39
C THR A 140 15.39 -8.93 6.15
N ILE A 141 14.83 -10.14 6.05
CA ILE A 141 15.58 -11.36 5.73
C ILE A 141 16.24 -11.23 4.35
N VAL A 142 15.51 -10.79 3.33
CA VAL A 142 16.05 -10.54 1.98
C VAL A 142 17.23 -9.59 2.03
N TRP A 143 17.10 -8.48 2.77
CA TRP A 143 18.15 -7.49 2.92
C TRP A 143 19.40 -8.07 3.60
N ILE A 144 19.22 -8.84 4.67
CA ILE A 144 20.30 -9.51 5.39
C ILE A 144 21.02 -10.51 4.48
N THR A 145 20.28 -11.41 3.82
CA THR A 145 20.84 -12.41 2.89
C THR A 145 21.63 -11.73 1.77
N LEU A 146 21.11 -10.63 1.22
CA LEU A 146 21.79 -9.86 0.18
C LEU A 146 23.08 -9.18 0.68
N LYS A 147 23.09 -8.73 1.93
CA LYS A 147 24.29 -8.13 2.56
C LYS A 147 25.40 -9.17 2.71
N PHE A 148 25.05 -10.40 3.05
CA PHE A 148 26.01 -11.50 3.25
C PHE A 148 26.45 -12.18 1.95
N LYS A 149 25.72 -12.00 0.83
CA LYS A 149 26.08 -12.59 -0.46
C LYS A 149 27.17 -11.77 -1.16
N THR A 150 28.38 -12.31 -1.23
CA THR A 150 29.52 -11.72 -1.96
C THR A 150 29.28 -11.81 -3.47
N GLY A 151 29.45 -10.71 -4.21
CA GLY A 151 29.28 -10.67 -5.68
C GLY A 151 28.01 -9.98 -6.19
N THR A 152 27.10 -9.53 -5.31
CA THR A 152 25.96 -8.69 -5.72
C THR A 152 26.39 -7.23 -5.89
N SER A 153 26.06 -6.64 -7.05
CA SER A 153 26.28 -5.21 -7.35
C SER A 153 25.68 -4.28 -6.28
N ASP A 154 26.41 -3.21 -5.95
CA ASP A 154 25.96 -2.17 -5.02
C ASP A 154 24.67 -1.48 -5.47
N ALA A 155 24.41 -1.44 -6.78
CA ALA A 155 23.16 -0.94 -7.33
C ALA A 155 21.97 -1.81 -6.90
N MET A 156 22.08 -3.14 -7.01
CA MET A 156 21.05 -4.07 -6.53
C MET A 156 20.83 -3.92 -5.03
N LYS A 157 21.90 -3.84 -4.22
CA LYS A 157 21.79 -3.62 -2.78
C LYS A 157 21.01 -2.34 -2.47
N LYS A 158 21.28 -1.23 -3.16
CA LYS A 158 20.52 0.02 -2.96
C LYS A 158 19.03 -0.12 -3.27
N VAL A 159 18.66 -0.86 -4.31
CA VAL A 159 17.26 -1.15 -4.66
C VAL A 159 16.59 -1.97 -3.57
N PHE A 160 17.20 -3.07 -3.11
CA PHE A 160 16.62 -3.87 -2.02
C PHE A 160 16.51 -3.11 -0.70
N LYS A 161 17.49 -2.24 -0.39
CA LYS A 161 17.42 -1.35 0.77
C LYS A 161 16.22 -0.41 0.70
N SER A 162 15.96 0.19 -0.45
CA SER A 162 14.83 1.13 -0.60
C SER A 162 13.48 0.42 -0.48
N LEU A 163 13.39 -0.81 -0.98
CA LEU A 163 12.21 -1.67 -0.80
C LEU A 163 11.93 -1.94 0.67
N LEU A 164 12.96 -2.27 1.46
CA LEU A 164 12.81 -2.43 2.92
C LEU A 164 12.34 -1.13 3.58
N VAL A 165 12.94 0.01 3.23
CA VAL A 165 12.57 1.32 3.79
C VAL A 165 11.09 1.63 3.50
N MET A 166 10.63 1.43 2.27
CA MET A 166 9.22 1.60 1.90
C MET A 166 8.29 0.74 2.75
N MET A 167 8.65 -0.54 2.96
CA MET A 167 7.83 -1.46 3.74
C MET A 167 7.76 -1.06 5.20
N CYS A 168 8.86 -0.56 5.78
CA CYS A 168 8.85 0.02 7.12
C CYS A 168 7.93 1.24 7.19
N PHE A 169 7.99 2.15 6.22
CA PHE A 169 7.10 3.32 6.18
C PHE A 169 5.62 2.94 6.12
N VAL A 170 5.27 1.99 5.24
CA VAL A 170 3.90 1.47 5.15
C VAL A 170 3.47 0.81 6.46
N PHE A 171 4.31 -0.07 7.01
CA PHE A 171 4.04 -0.73 8.29
C PHE A 171 3.83 0.26 9.43
N PHE A 172 4.67 1.30 9.56
CA PHE A 172 4.49 2.34 10.56
C PHE A 172 3.21 3.14 10.36
N GLY A 173 2.81 3.41 9.11
CA GLY A 173 1.51 4.02 8.79
C GLY A 173 0.33 3.18 9.28
N TRP A 174 0.36 1.87 9.03
CA TRP A 174 -0.67 0.94 9.52
C TRP A 174 -0.65 0.78 11.03
N MET A 175 0.53 0.70 11.64
CA MET A 175 0.68 0.60 13.10
C MET A 175 0.21 1.85 13.83
N MET A 176 0.45 3.05 13.26
CA MET A 176 -0.08 4.30 13.81
C MET A 176 -1.60 4.29 13.82
N ASN A 177 -2.21 3.85 12.71
CA ASN A 177 -3.67 3.69 12.63
C ASN A 177 -4.19 2.66 13.66
N ALA A 178 -3.51 1.52 13.80
CA ALA A 178 -3.85 0.49 14.78
C ALA A 178 -3.75 0.98 16.22
N PHE A 179 -2.71 1.75 16.53
CA PHE A 179 -2.49 2.35 17.85
C PHE A 179 -3.61 3.32 18.21
N VAL A 180 -4.01 4.16 17.26
CA VAL A 180 -5.11 5.11 17.48
C VAL A 180 -6.42 4.36 17.73
N ARG A 181 -6.75 3.38 16.90
CA ARG A 181 -7.99 2.62 17.00
C ARG A 181 -8.09 1.78 18.27
N SER A 182 -6.99 1.12 18.66
CA SER A 182 -6.99 0.13 19.75
C SER A 182 -6.66 0.71 21.12
N ILE A 183 -5.89 1.81 21.16
CA ILE A 183 -5.39 2.39 22.42
C ILE A 183 -5.88 3.82 22.59
N LEU A 184 -5.69 4.71 21.62
CA LEU A 184 -6.02 6.12 21.82
C LEU A 184 -7.52 6.35 21.99
N LEU A 185 -8.35 5.76 21.12
CA LEU A 185 -9.81 5.93 21.17
C LEU A 185 -10.45 5.37 22.45
N PRO A 186 -10.17 4.12 22.87
CA PRO A 186 -10.85 3.53 24.03
C PRO A 186 -10.34 4.07 25.37
N TYR A 187 -9.06 4.44 25.46
CA TYR A 187 -8.42 4.77 26.74
C TYR A 187 -8.24 6.27 27.02
N CYS A 188 -8.31 7.15 26.00
CA CYS A 188 -8.17 8.60 26.21
C CYS A 188 -9.49 9.33 26.50
N GLY A 189 -10.59 8.61 26.78
CA GLY A 189 -11.88 9.22 27.14
C GLY A 189 -12.46 10.12 26.05
N ILE A 190 -12.06 9.92 24.78
CA ILE A 190 -12.57 10.67 23.64
C ILE A 190 -14.05 10.29 23.44
N PRO A 191 -14.96 11.25 23.24
CA PRO A 191 -16.37 10.95 22.97
C PRO A 191 -16.50 10.05 21.74
N VAL A 192 -17.35 9.01 21.82
CA VAL A 192 -17.59 8.07 20.71
C VAL A 192 -17.98 8.79 19.41
N SER A 193 -18.70 9.91 19.52
CA SER A 193 -19.05 10.77 18.38
C SER A 193 -17.86 11.34 17.61
N GLN A 194 -16.67 11.38 18.22
CA GLN A 194 -15.45 11.90 17.61
C GLN A 194 -14.48 10.80 17.14
N TRP A 195 -14.73 9.54 17.49
CA TRP A 195 -13.85 8.41 17.16
C TRP A 195 -13.59 8.28 15.67
N PHE A 196 -14.63 8.54 14.88
CA PHE A 196 -14.55 8.54 13.43
C PHE A 196 -13.52 9.54 12.88
N TYR A 197 -13.53 10.80 13.33
CA TYR A 197 -12.62 11.83 12.82
C TYR A 197 -11.16 11.44 13.04
N TYR A 198 -10.83 10.97 14.25
CA TYR A 198 -9.48 10.52 14.56
C TYR A 198 -9.11 9.27 13.74
N SER A 199 -10.01 8.28 13.63
CA SER A 199 -9.73 7.08 12.83
C SER A 199 -9.49 7.40 11.35
N ASP A 200 -10.20 8.37 10.79
CA ASP A 200 -10.06 8.77 9.39
C ASP A 200 -8.76 9.56 9.14
N TYR A 201 -8.43 10.52 10.02
CA TYR A 201 -7.18 11.29 9.91
C TYR A 201 -5.94 10.39 9.97
N PHE A 202 -5.93 9.38 10.85
CA PHE A 202 -4.80 8.45 10.95
C PHE A 202 -4.84 7.36 9.87
N GLY A 203 -6.02 7.02 9.34
CA GLY A 203 -6.16 6.25 8.10
C GLY A 203 -5.52 6.94 6.90
N LEU A 204 -5.59 8.28 6.83
CA LEU A 204 -4.91 9.07 5.80
C LEU A 204 -3.38 8.89 5.85
N CYS A 205 -2.79 8.77 7.03
CA CYS A 205 -1.35 8.52 7.18
C CYS A 205 -0.91 7.21 6.52
N ALA A 206 -1.71 6.15 6.61
CA ALA A 206 -1.42 4.88 5.94
C ALA A 206 -1.47 5.00 4.41
N ASN A 207 -2.39 5.81 3.89
CA ASN A 207 -2.48 6.10 2.45
C ASN A 207 -1.29 6.95 1.97
N ILE A 208 -0.93 8.01 2.71
CA ILE A 208 0.25 8.84 2.41
C ILE A 208 1.52 7.98 2.43
N ALA A 209 1.67 7.09 3.43
CA ALA A 209 2.78 6.16 3.50
C ALA A 209 2.85 5.28 2.24
N SER A 210 1.70 4.81 1.74
CA SER A 210 1.62 4.03 0.50
C SER A 210 1.99 4.83 -0.75
N THR A 211 1.56 6.09 -0.86
CA THR A 211 1.94 6.99 -1.98
C THR A 211 3.41 7.39 -1.94
N SER A 212 4.01 7.48 -0.74
CA SER A 212 5.42 7.87 -0.56
C SER A 212 6.40 6.91 -1.27
N ASN A 213 5.97 5.67 -1.53
CA ASN A 213 6.75 4.65 -2.22
C ASN A 213 7.26 5.10 -3.59
N ILE A 214 6.49 5.92 -4.33
CA ILE A 214 6.92 6.46 -5.63
C ILE A 214 8.17 7.34 -5.46
N PHE A 215 8.16 8.22 -4.47
CA PHE A 215 9.27 9.14 -4.19
C PHE A 215 10.49 8.40 -3.66
N ILE A 216 10.29 7.39 -2.81
CA ILE A 216 11.37 6.55 -2.27
C ILE A 216 12.02 5.75 -3.41
N LEU A 217 11.23 5.12 -4.30
CA LEU A 217 11.77 4.41 -5.47
C LEU A 217 12.57 5.33 -6.39
N TYR A 218 12.05 6.51 -6.68
CA TYR A 218 12.74 7.49 -7.52
C TYR A 218 14.08 7.94 -6.90
N THR A 219 14.13 8.13 -5.58
CA THR A 219 15.36 8.60 -4.92
C THR A 219 16.45 7.52 -4.90
N PHE A 220 16.08 6.27 -4.59
CA PHE A 220 17.07 5.23 -4.30
C PHE A 220 17.39 4.30 -5.48
N SER A 221 16.49 4.15 -6.47
CA SER A 221 16.73 3.28 -7.63
C SER A 221 17.14 4.08 -8.85
N ALA A 222 18.36 3.83 -9.35
CA ALA A 222 18.85 4.42 -10.59
C ALA A 222 18.14 3.84 -11.83
N GLU A 223 17.80 2.55 -11.79
CA GLU A 223 17.04 1.88 -12.85
C GLU A 223 15.60 2.39 -12.95
N TYR A 224 14.97 2.65 -11.79
CA TYR A 224 13.63 3.26 -11.75
C TYR A 224 13.66 4.67 -12.34
N ARG A 225 14.66 5.49 -11.99
CA ARG A 225 14.86 6.83 -12.58
C ARG A 225 15.07 6.76 -14.09
N ALA A 226 15.94 5.88 -14.56
CA ALA A 226 16.20 5.70 -15.99
C ALA A 226 14.93 5.29 -16.76
N THR A 227 14.07 4.49 -16.15
CA THR A 227 12.79 4.09 -16.74
C THR A 227 11.77 5.25 -16.72
N PHE A 228 11.70 5.99 -15.60
CA PHE A 228 10.84 7.16 -15.46
C PHE A 228 11.22 8.28 -16.44
N GLU A 229 12.51 8.51 -16.66
CA GLU A 229 13.04 9.46 -17.65
C GLU A 229 12.73 9.02 -19.10
N LYS A 230 12.65 7.71 -19.36
CA LYS A 230 12.20 7.17 -20.67
C LYS A 230 10.69 7.34 -20.89
N LEU A 231 9.88 7.14 -19.85
CA LEU A 231 8.41 7.30 -19.90
C LEU A 231 7.97 8.76 -20.00
N LEU A 232 8.73 9.69 -19.39
CA LEU A 232 8.43 11.12 -19.37
C LEU A 232 9.61 11.92 -19.96
N PRO A 233 9.85 11.86 -21.28
CA PRO A 233 11.01 12.48 -21.93
C PRO A 233 11.07 14.01 -21.75
N PHE A 234 9.94 14.64 -21.46
CA PHE A 234 9.84 16.07 -21.16
C PHE A 234 10.49 16.47 -19.82
N LEU A 235 10.58 15.55 -18.84
CA LEU A 235 11.31 15.79 -17.58
C LEU A 235 12.83 15.59 -17.76
N ALA A 236 13.24 14.65 -18.61
CA ALA A 236 14.65 14.37 -18.91
C ALA A 236 15.34 15.54 -19.66
N ARG A 237 14.59 16.28 -20.49
CA ARG A 237 15.14 17.37 -21.33
C ARG A 237 15.70 18.56 -20.52
N LYS A 238 15.31 18.73 -19.25
CA LYS A 238 15.74 19.88 -18.43
C LYS A 238 17.17 19.76 -17.89
N LYS A 239 17.81 18.59 -17.98
CA LYS A 239 19.17 18.36 -17.45
C LYS A 239 20.30 18.47 -18.49
N SER A 240 19.98 18.58 -19.78
CA SER A 240 20.97 18.66 -20.88
C SER A 240 21.31 20.10 -21.32
N GLY A 241 20.97 21.11 -20.52
CA GLY A 241 21.12 22.53 -20.89
C GLY A 241 22.38 23.25 -20.39
N LYS A 242 23.31 22.58 -19.70
CA LYS A 242 24.58 23.18 -19.24
C LYS A 242 25.73 22.16 -19.26
N PHE A 243 26.25 21.86 -20.44
CA PHE A 243 27.63 21.42 -20.59
C PHE A 243 28.23 22.20 -21.76
N ASN A 244 28.76 23.39 -21.47
CA ASN A 244 29.62 24.11 -22.42
C ASN A 244 30.91 23.31 -22.55
N SER A 245 31.05 22.52 -23.60
CA SER A 245 32.34 22.03 -24.06
C SER A 245 32.96 23.12 -24.95
N GLU A 246 34.03 23.75 -24.46
CA GLU A 246 34.95 24.52 -25.29
C GLU A 246 35.48 23.65 -26.44
N PRO A 247 35.64 24.21 -27.66
CA PRO A 247 36.19 23.46 -28.78
C PRO A 247 37.72 23.35 -28.67
N SER A 248 38.22 22.15 -28.37
CA SER A 248 39.65 21.84 -28.47
C SER A 248 40.06 21.79 -29.95
N LYS A 249 40.97 22.69 -30.34
CA LYS A 249 41.59 22.77 -31.67
C LYS A 249 42.32 21.46 -31.99
N ILE A 250 41.98 20.83 -33.10
CA ILE A 250 42.66 19.65 -33.65
C ILE A 250 43.83 20.13 -34.52
N SER A 251 45.05 19.74 -34.18
CA SER A 251 46.22 19.82 -35.07
C SER A 251 46.27 18.59 -36.00
N PRO A 252 46.66 18.73 -37.29
CA PRO A 252 46.62 17.63 -38.25
C PRO A 252 47.79 16.65 -38.07
N VAL A 253 47.47 15.35 -38.20
CA VAL A 253 48.40 14.22 -38.20
C VAL A 253 48.99 14.03 -39.62
N PRO A 254 50.30 13.78 -39.79
CA PRO A 254 50.90 13.60 -41.10
C PRO A 254 50.60 12.22 -41.71
N SER A 255 50.38 12.20 -43.03
CA SER A 255 50.09 11.02 -43.84
C SER A 255 51.31 10.09 -43.95
N LYS A 256 51.10 8.79 -43.73
CA LYS A 256 52.06 7.75 -44.13
C LYS A 256 51.78 7.36 -45.59
N THR A 257 52.72 7.69 -46.48
CA THR A 257 52.82 7.17 -47.83
C THR A 257 53.59 5.84 -47.84
N ALA A 258 53.22 5.01 -48.81
CA ALA A 258 53.72 3.68 -49.16
C ALA A 258 55.25 3.57 -49.27
N PHE A 259 55.80 2.41 -48.92
CA PHE A 259 56.46 1.45 -49.82
C PHE A 259 56.60 0.11 -49.09
#